data_AF-W0E832-F1
#
_entry.id   AF-W0E832-F1
#
_cell.length_a   1.000
_cell.length_b   1.000
_cell.length_c   1.000
_cell.angle_alpha   90.00
_cell.angle_beta   90.00
_cell.angle_gamma   90.00
#
_symmetry.space_group_name_H-M   'P 1'
#
loop_
_entity.id
_entity.type
_entity.pdbx_description
1 polymer ?
#
loop_
_entity_poly.entity_id
_entity_poly.type
_entity_poly.pdbx_seq_one_letter_code
_entity_poly.pdbx_strand_id
1 'polypeptide(L)' 'MPERIMKYGGVKFRNLVPPVKINRFVNKLPQARKDSLFEVASELSDAGLIEILNEREQSTIDQDLVDDLSNKL' A
#
# COMPACT_ATOMS: atom_id res chain seq x y z
N MET A 1 15.95 11.73 10.06
CA MET A 1 15.68 10.30 9.79
C MET A 1 15.78 10.13 8.28
N PRO A 2 16.59 9.20 7.74
CA PRO A 2 16.63 8.98 6.30
C PRO A 2 15.29 8.45 5.79
N GLU A 3 14.84 8.97 4.66
CA GLU A 3 13.61 8.55 3.98
C GLU A 3 13.77 7.09 3.49
N ARG A 4 12.82 6.21 3.85
CA ARG A 4 12.80 4.82 3.40
C ARG A 4 11.57 4.62 2.52
N ILE A 5 11.80 4.33 1.24
CA ILE A 5 10.76 4.00 0.27
C ILE A 5 10.81 2.48 0.05
N MET A 6 9.77 1.77 0.49
CA MET A 6 9.57 0.36 0.13
C MET A 6 8.59 0.28 -1.04
N LYS A 7 8.88 -0.58 -2.03
CA LYS A 7 8.02 -0.83 -3.20
C LYS A 7 7.34 -2.19 -3.02
N TYR A 8 6.01 -2.22 -3.06
CA TYR A 8 5.25 -3.47 -3.15
C TYR A 8 4.02 -3.23 -4.05
N GLY A 9 3.82 -4.09 -5.06
CA GLY A 9 2.70 -3.93 -6.02
C GLY A 9 2.70 -2.58 -6.76
N GLY A 10 3.87 -1.98 -6.99
CA GLY A 10 3.98 -0.65 -7.61
C GLY A 10 3.73 0.53 -6.68
N VAL A 11 3.17 0.31 -5.49
CA VAL A 11 2.89 1.36 -4.51
C VAL A 11 4.14 1.68 -3.71
N LYS A 12 4.47 2.97 -3.63
CA LYS A 12 5.53 3.52 -2.77
C LYS A 12 4.87 4.12 -1.54
N PHE A 13 5.50 3.99 -0.38
CA PHE A 13 5.08 4.72 0.82
C PHE A 13 6.28 5.28 1.57
N ARG A 14 6.02 6.33 2.35
CA ARG A 14 6.96 7.01 3.23
C ARG A 14 6.56 6.75 4.69
N ASN A 15 7.54 6.44 5.52
CA ASN A 15 7.33 6.34 6.97
C ASN A 15 7.27 7.74 7.60
N LEU A 16 6.16 8.05 8.28
CA LEU A 16 6.00 9.30 9.04
C LEU A 16 6.49 9.16 10.48
N VAL A 17 6.64 7.91 10.95
CA VAL A 17 7.10 7.57 12.29
C VAL A 17 8.25 6.54 12.25
N PRO A 18 8.99 6.36 13.36
CA PRO A 18 10.01 5.31 13.43
C PRO A 18 9.41 3.91 13.17
N PRO A 19 10.15 3.00 12.49
CA PRO A 19 9.65 1.66 12.18
C PRO A 19 9.15 0.86 13.38
N VAL A 20 9.72 1.07 14.57
CA VAL A 20 9.28 0.41 15.81
C VAL A 20 7.83 0.76 16.16
N LYS A 21 7.38 1.98 15.87
CA LYS A 21 5.98 2.39 16.08
C LYS A 21 5.04 1.70 15.08
N ILE A 22 5.45 1.60 13.81
CA ILE A 22 4.73 0.87 12.76
C ILE A 22 4.58 -0.60 13.17
N ASN A 23 5.67 -1.27 13.52
CA ASN A 23 5.64 -2.68 13.92
C ASN A 23 4.72 -2.93 15.13
N ARG A 24 4.76 -2.02 16.12
CA ARG A 24 3.87 -2.10 17.30
C ARG A 24 2.41 -1.94 16.90
N PHE A 25 2.09 -1.07 15.95
CA PHE A 25 0.73 -0.89 15.45
C PHE A 25 0.27 -2.14 14.70
N VAL A 26 1.05 -2.64 13.75
CA VAL A 26 0.73 -3.85 12.96
C VAL A 26 0.50 -5.06 13.88
N ASN A 27 1.33 -5.24 14.92
CA ASN A 27 1.16 -6.34 15.87
C ASN A 27 -0.15 -6.29 16.67
N LYS A 28 -0.80 -5.13 16.77
CA LYS A 28 -2.09 -4.94 17.44
C LYS A 28 -3.29 -5.09 16.50
N LEU A 29 -3.07 -5.20 15.19
CA LEU A 29 -4.16 -5.40 14.24
C LEU A 29 -4.79 -6.79 14.42
N PRO A 30 -6.12 -6.91 14.26
CA PRO A 30 -6.81 -8.20 14.18
C PRO A 30 -6.18 -9.08 13.10
N GLN A 31 -6.21 -10.40 13.27
CA GLN A 31 -5.57 -11.31 12.32
C GLN A 31 -6.10 -11.13 10.90
N ALA A 32 -7.42 -11.02 10.73
CA ALA A 32 -8.05 -10.75 9.44
C ALA A 32 -7.46 -9.55 8.69
N ARG A 33 -7.10 -8.47 9.42
CA ARG A 33 -6.56 -7.24 8.83
C ARG A 33 -5.07 -7.30 8.49
N LYS A 34 -4.41 -8.41 8.84
CA LYS A 34 -3.01 -8.67 8.52
C LYS A 34 -2.86 -9.64 7.36
N ASP A 35 -3.97 -10.20 6.86
CA ASP A 35 -3.96 -11.19 5.78
C ASP A 35 -3.62 -10.56 4.42
N SER A 36 -3.81 -9.25 4.29
CA SER A 36 -3.48 -8.47 3.10
C SER A 36 -2.55 -7.29 3.41
N LEU A 37 -1.46 -7.17 2.66
CA LEU A 37 -0.57 -6.00 2.75
C LEU A 37 -1.28 -4.69 2.38
N PHE A 38 -2.28 -4.73 1.51
CA PHE A 38 -3.08 -3.56 1.15
C PHE A 38 -3.91 -3.07 2.34
N GLU A 39 -4.53 -4.00 3.09
CA GLU A 39 -5.27 -3.66 4.30
C GLU A 39 -4.34 -3.10 5.37
N VAL A 40 -3.18 -3.75 5.59
CA VAL A 40 -2.17 -3.24 6.53
C VAL A 40 -1.71 -1.83 6.15
N ALA A 41 -1.43 -1.56 4.86
CA ALA A 41 -1.02 -0.25 4.40
C ALA A 41 -2.13 0.80 4.57
N SER A 42 -3.39 0.44 4.30
CA SER A 42 -4.54 1.31 4.52
C SER A 42 -4.70 1.69 5.98
N GLU A 43 -4.65 0.70 6.88
CA GLU A 43 -4.72 0.92 8.34
C GLU A 43 -3.57 1.82 8.86
N LEU A 44 -2.35 1.64 8.33
CA LEU A 44 -1.20 2.46 8.68
C LEU A 44 -1.34 3.90 8.16
N SER A 45 -1.94 4.09 6.98
CA SER A 45 -2.21 5.40 6.39
C SER A 45 -3.30 6.13 7.17
N ASP A 46 -4.41 5.45 7.47
CA ASP A 46 -5.53 5.99 8.25
C ASP A 46 -5.11 6.39 9.66
N ALA A 47 -4.17 5.64 10.25
CA ALA A 47 -3.56 5.98 11.54
C ALA A 47 -2.47 7.08 11.47
N GLY A 48 -2.18 7.61 10.29
CA GLY A 48 -1.16 8.66 10.07
C GLY A 48 0.28 8.19 10.33
N LEU A 49 0.56 6.90 10.21
CA LEU A 49 1.88 6.32 10.48
C LEU A 49 2.74 6.22 9.21
N ILE A 50 2.11 6.11 8.04
CA ILE A 50 2.74 6.17 6.73
C ILE A 50 1.98 7.13 5.82
N GLU A 51 2.64 7.57 4.75
CA GLU A 51 2.05 8.31 3.64
C GLU A 51 2.20 7.47 2.37
N ILE A 52 1.10 7.15 1.69
CA ILE A 52 1.12 6.44 0.42
C ILE A 52 1.46 7.45 -0.68
N LEU A 53 2.59 7.23 -1.36
CA LEU A 53 3.10 8.07 -2.42
C LEU A 53 2.57 7.55 -3.77
N ASN A 54 1.39 8.03 -4.15
CA ASN A 54 0.83 7.74 -5.47
C ASN A 54 1.59 8.54 -6.54
N GLU A 55 2.17 7.87 -7.54
CA GLU A 55 2.63 8.56 -8.76
C GLU A 55 1.52 8.73 -9.80
N ARG A 56 0.35 8.10 -9.60
CA ARG A 56 -0.90 8.33 -10.32
C ARG A 56 -2.02 7.61 -9.56
N GLU A 57 -3.21 8.13 -9.77
CA GLU A 57 -4.52 7.79 -9.20
C GLU A 57 -4.70 6.30 -8.87
N GLN A 58 -5.44 6.04 -7.80
CA GLN A 58 -6.07 4.74 -7.58
C GLN A 58 -6.86 4.34 -8.83
N SER A 59 -6.29 3.51 -9.71
CA SER A 59 -7.09 2.63 -10.56
C SER A 59 -7.64 1.52 -9.67
N THR A 60 -8.56 1.91 -8.79
CA THR A 60 -9.59 0.98 -8.37
C THR A 60 -10.42 0.76 -9.63
N ILE A 61 -10.54 -0.51 -10.06
CA ILE A 61 -11.33 -1.01 -11.22
C ILE A 61 -10.47 -1.29 -12.47
N ASP A 62 -10.17 -2.58 -12.64
CA ASP A 62 -10.10 -3.35 -13.89
C ASP A 62 -9.45 -2.67 -15.11
N GLN A 63 -8.14 -2.86 -15.31
CA GLN A 63 -7.49 -2.64 -16.62
C GLN A 63 -6.69 -3.84 -17.14
N ASP A 64 -6.70 -4.98 -16.46
CA ASP A 64 -6.10 -6.22 -17.01
C ASP A 64 -7.06 -6.98 -17.96
N LEU A 65 -8.24 -6.44 -18.28
CA LEU A 65 -9.20 -7.01 -19.24
C LEU A 65 -9.20 -6.35 -20.63
N VAL A 66 -8.42 -5.28 -20.86
CA VAL A 66 -8.47 -4.50 -22.12
C VAL A 66 -7.28 -4.70 -23.06
N ASP A 67 -6.16 -5.26 -22.60
CA ASP A 67 -5.00 -5.49 -23.47
C ASP A 67 -5.09 -6.77 -24.32
N ASP A 68 -5.85 -7.78 -23.89
CA ASP A 68 -6.01 -9.05 -24.64
C ASP A 68 -7.03 -9.00 -25.80
N LEU A 69 -7.84 -7.93 -25.90
CA LEU A 69 -8.85 -7.78 -26.95
C LEU A 69 -8.40 -6.91 -28.13
N SER A 70 -7.27 -6.21 -28.02
CA SER A 70 -6.82 -5.26 -29.04
C SER A 70 -5.83 -5.85 -30.07
N ASN A 71 -5.44 -7.12 -29.91
CA ASN A 71 -4.53 -7.83 -30.82
C ASN A 71 -5.26 -8.87 -31.71
N LYS A 72 -6.47 -8.55 -32.18
CA LYS A 72 -7.19 -9.45 -33.10
C LYS A 72 -8.00 -8.76 -34.21
N LEU A 73 -7.53 -7.63 -34.72
CA LEU A 73 -8.02 -7.05 -35.97
C LEU A 73 -6.87 -6.74 -36.93
#